data_AF-L0S2H7-F1
#
_entry.id   AF-L0S2H7-F1
#
_cell.length_a   1.000
_cell.length_b   1.000
_cell.length_c   1.000
_cell.angle_alpha   90.00
_cell.angle_beta   90.00
_cell.angle_gamma   90.00
#
_symmetry.space_group_name_H-M   'P 1'
#
loop_
_entity.id
_entity.type
_entity.pdbx_description
1 polymer ?
#
loop_
_entity_poly.entity_id
_entity_poly.type
_entity_poly.pdbx_seq_one_letter_code
_entity_poly.pdbx_strand_id
1 'polypeptide(L)'
;MYSWLKKYDSEWLKQNYRRVKTVVNPVDWNKRDAELLPLVREVVSEMKEGKPKRITWTTIGSKLGISGWLSKRKEKLPLTKAYIESELESLEEYHIRKIKLAIEELERQGKEITLWNLAETAGVKPRYMKVISKEIRDTLREKGYNYIFSNKQL
;
A
#
# COMPACT_ATOMS: atom_id res chain seq x y z
N MET A 1 -17.94 -0.74 41.03
CA MET A 1 -17.67 0.14 42.19
C MET A 1 -18.09 1.61 41.98
N TYR A 2 -18.06 2.17 40.76
CA TYR A 2 -18.53 3.55 40.47
C TYR A 2 -20.07 3.74 40.40
N SER A 3 -20.86 2.67 40.34
CA SER A 3 -22.32 2.72 40.18
C SER A 3 -23.08 3.12 41.45
N TRP A 4 -22.57 2.77 42.63
CA TRP A 4 -23.21 3.05 43.91
C TRP A 4 -23.14 4.54 44.28
N LEU A 5 -21.96 5.16 44.15
CA LEU A 5 -21.75 6.61 44.35
C LEU A 5 -22.62 7.47 43.43
N LYS A 6 -22.80 7.05 42.16
CA LYS A 6 -23.65 7.78 41.21
C LYS A 6 -25.13 7.76 41.59
N LYS A 7 -25.58 6.71 42.31
CA LYS A 7 -26.98 6.50 42.69
C LYS A 7 -27.33 7.16 44.03
N TYR A 8 -26.41 7.15 44.98
CA TYR A 8 -26.68 7.60 46.36
C TYR A 8 -26.00 8.93 46.72
N ASP A 9 -24.94 9.33 46.03
CA ASP A 9 -24.18 10.54 46.36
C ASP A 9 -23.72 11.32 45.12
N SER A 10 -24.70 11.60 44.25
CA SER A 10 -24.46 12.30 43.00
C SER A 10 -24.05 13.76 43.19
N GLU A 11 -24.46 14.39 44.30
CA GLU A 11 -24.11 15.77 44.63
C GLU A 11 -22.68 15.90 45.13
N TRP A 12 -22.18 14.98 45.98
CA TRP A 12 -20.76 14.95 46.35
C TRP A 12 -19.86 14.74 45.13
N LEU A 13 -20.26 13.88 44.20
CA LEU A 13 -19.52 13.62 42.98
C LEU A 13 -19.49 14.84 42.05
N LYS A 14 -20.59 15.60 41.91
CA LYS A 14 -20.59 16.84 41.12
C LYS A 14 -19.70 17.93 41.73
N GLN A 15 -19.65 18.04 43.05
CA GLN A 15 -18.84 19.05 43.75
C GLN A 15 -17.34 18.72 43.78
N ASN A 16 -16.98 17.44 43.95
CA ASN A 16 -15.58 17.03 44.09
C ASN A 16 -14.92 16.53 42.79
N TYR A 17 -15.70 16.29 41.74
CA TYR A 17 -15.14 15.86 40.45
C TYR A 17 -14.51 17.05 39.70
N ARG A 18 -13.18 17.01 39.54
CA ARG A 18 -12.47 17.92 38.65
C ARG A 18 -12.90 17.64 37.21
N ARG A 19 -13.78 18.48 36.65
CA ARG A 19 -14.05 18.50 35.21
C ARG A 19 -12.80 18.98 34.49
N VAL A 20 -11.96 18.04 34.06
CA VAL A 20 -10.92 18.35 33.07
C VAL A 20 -11.64 18.75 31.79
N LYS A 21 -11.63 20.04 31.46
CA LYS A 21 -12.10 20.52 30.16
C LYS A 21 -11.06 20.07 29.13
N THR A 22 -11.32 18.96 28.46
CA THR A 22 -10.50 18.54 27.32
C THR A 22 -10.74 19.55 26.20
N VAL A 23 -9.81 20.48 26.01
CA VAL A 23 -9.83 21.37 24.85
C VAL A 23 -9.45 20.52 23.64
N VAL A 24 -10.44 20.15 22.84
CA VAL A 24 -10.22 19.44 21.59
C VAL A 24 -9.89 20.51 20.55
N ASN A 25 -8.62 20.65 20.20
CA ASN A 25 -8.23 21.51 19.08
C ASN A 25 -8.78 20.88 17.78
N PRO A 26 -9.65 21.58 17.04
CA PRO A 26 -10.12 21.10 15.74
C PRO A 26 -8.93 21.00 14.80
N VAL A 27 -8.68 19.81 14.26
CA VAL A 27 -7.68 19.63 13.21
C VAL A 27 -8.24 20.20 11.92
N ASP A 28 -7.55 21.16 11.31
CA ASP A 28 -7.82 21.62 9.96
C ASP A 28 -7.36 20.55 8.96
N TRP A 29 -8.35 19.82 8.43
CA TRP A 29 -8.10 18.72 7.50
C TRP A 29 -7.62 19.20 6.13
N ASN A 30 -8.01 20.40 5.69
CA ASN A 30 -7.58 20.93 4.39
C ASN A 30 -6.10 21.30 4.42
N LYS A 31 -5.68 21.99 5.49
CA LYS A 31 -4.26 22.28 5.70
C LYS A 31 -3.45 21.00 5.82
N ARG A 32 -3.95 20.03 6.57
CA ARG A 32 -3.28 18.73 6.76
C ARG A 32 -3.17 17.94 5.46
N ASP A 33 -4.19 17.98 4.60
CA ASP A 33 -4.18 17.32 3.30
C ASP A 33 -3.13 17.93 2.37
N ALA A 34 -3.02 19.26 2.34
CA ALA A 34 -2.02 19.97 1.56
C ALA A 34 -0.58 19.66 2.03
N GLU A 35 -0.34 19.57 3.35
CA GLU A 35 0.95 19.17 3.92
C GLU A 35 1.29 17.69 3.67
N LEU A 36 0.28 16.83 3.61
CA LEU A 36 0.46 15.39 3.47
C LEU A 36 0.76 14.98 2.03
N LEU A 37 0.19 15.66 1.05
CA LEU A 37 0.38 15.38 -0.37
C LEU A 37 1.86 15.25 -0.80
N PRO A 38 2.78 16.19 -0.49
CA PRO A 38 4.18 16.07 -0.86
C PRO A 38 4.87 14.87 -0.19
N LEU A 39 4.56 14.60 1.09
CA LEU A 39 5.12 13.46 1.82
C LEU A 39 4.68 12.12 1.20
N VAL A 40 3.43 12.03 0.77
CA VAL A 40 2.90 10.83 0.09
C VAL A 40 3.58 10.65 -1.27
N ARG A 41 3.81 11.72 -2.04
CA ARG A 41 4.54 11.68 -3.32
C ARG A 41 5.95 11.16 -3.15
N GLU A 42 6.68 11.67 -2.17
CA GLU A 42 8.04 11.23 -1.85
C GLU A 42 8.07 9.74 -1.49
N VAL A 43 7.18 9.31 -0.59
CA VAL A 43 7.03 7.90 -0.20
C VAL A 43 6.71 7.00 -1.39
N VAL A 44 5.83 7.44 -2.30
CA VAL A 44 5.48 6.69 -3.51
C VAL A 44 6.69 6.60 -4.45
N SER A 45 7.46 7.68 -4.64
CA SER A 45 8.70 7.66 -5.45
C SER A 45 9.71 6.67 -4.89
N GLU A 46 10.00 6.73 -3.59
CA GLU A 46 10.91 5.78 -2.93
C GLU A 46 10.43 4.33 -3.07
N MET A 47 9.11 4.09 -3.06
CA MET A 47 8.53 2.75 -3.25
C MET A 47 8.62 2.25 -4.70
N LYS A 48 8.73 3.16 -5.67
CA LYS A 48 8.95 2.82 -7.07
C LYS A 48 10.42 2.52 -7.36
N GLU A 49 11.33 3.26 -6.76
CA GLU A 49 12.79 3.09 -6.91
C GLU A 49 13.34 1.90 -6.13
N GLY A 50 12.73 1.56 -4.99
CA GLY A 50 13.17 0.48 -4.12
C GLY A 50 12.62 -0.91 -4.49
N LYS A 51 12.73 -1.85 -3.54
CA LYS A 51 12.13 -3.19 -3.67
C LYS A 51 10.62 -3.07 -3.94
N PRO A 52 10.07 -3.83 -4.91
CA PRO A 52 8.67 -3.73 -5.29
C PRO A 52 7.79 -4.07 -4.09
N LYS A 53 7.20 -3.03 -3.49
CA LYS A 53 6.15 -3.13 -2.48
C LYS A 53 4.89 -2.56 -3.10
N ARG A 54 3.78 -3.28 -2.92
CA ARG A 54 2.49 -2.85 -3.44
C ARG A 54 2.12 -1.49 -2.83
N ILE A 55 1.86 -0.53 -3.70
CA ILE A 55 1.38 0.80 -3.30
C ILE A 55 -0.07 0.64 -2.86
N THR A 56 -0.29 0.78 -1.54
CA THR A 56 -1.62 0.76 -0.93
C THR A 56 -1.68 1.81 0.16
N TRP A 57 -2.90 2.19 0.54
CA TRP A 57 -3.18 3.04 1.70
C TRP A 57 -2.45 2.59 2.97
N THR A 58 -2.40 1.28 3.22
CA THR A 58 -1.74 0.70 4.38
C THR A 58 -0.23 0.79 4.28
N THR A 59 0.37 0.52 3.12
CA THR A 59 1.83 0.58 2.93
C THR A 59 2.33 2.03 3.03
N ILE A 60 1.65 2.97 2.38
CA ILE A 60 1.96 4.41 2.46
C ILE A 60 1.82 4.89 3.90
N GLY A 61 0.70 4.57 4.55
CA GLY A 61 0.46 4.95 5.95
C GLY A 61 1.48 4.34 6.91
N SER A 62 1.95 3.12 6.68
CA SER A 62 2.99 2.49 7.50
C SER A 62 4.35 3.16 7.30
N LYS A 63 4.73 3.52 6.06
CA LYS A 63 5.96 4.27 5.80
C LYS A 63 5.96 5.66 6.46
N LEU A 64 4.81 6.33 6.47
CA LEU A 64 4.63 7.63 7.11
C LEU A 64 4.34 7.56 8.62
N GLY A 65 4.20 6.37 9.22
CA GLY A 65 3.85 6.20 10.63
C GLY A 65 2.42 6.65 11.01
N ILE A 66 1.53 6.83 10.03
CA ILE A 66 0.16 7.37 10.20
C ILE A 66 -0.94 6.37 9.81
N SER A 67 -0.60 5.10 9.60
CA SER A 67 -1.53 4.05 9.14
C SER A 67 -2.83 3.96 9.95
N GLY A 68 -2.74 4.22 11.27
CA GLY A 68 -3.84 4.11 12.22
C GLY A 68 -5.01 5.07 11.98
N TRP A 69 -4.77 6.22 11.34
CA TRP A 69 -5.84 7.20 11.05
C TRP A 69 -5.96 7.56 9.57
N LEU A 70 -4.89 7.42 8.77
CA LEU A 70 -4.92 7.72 7.33
C LEU A 70 -6.03 6.93 6.63
N SER A 71 -6.13 5.63 6.93
CA SER A 71 -7.15 4.74 6.38
C SER A 71 -8.58 5.07 6.84
N LYS A 72 -8.73 5.64 8.04
CA LYS A 72 -10.04 5.98 8.64
C LYS A 72 -10.56 7.34 8.19
N ARG A 73 -9.67 8.21 7.70
CA ARG A 73 -9.97 9.61 7.39
C ARG A 73 -9.78 9.96 5.91
N LYS A 74 -9.82 8.96 5.02
CA LYS A 74 -9.67 9.14 3.56
C LYS A 74 -10.66 10.15 2.99
N GLU A 75 -11.90 10.13 3.46
CA GLU A 75 -12.95 11.06 3.01
C GLU A 75 -12.69 12.52 3.41
N LYS A 76 -11.78 12.76 4.36
CA LYS A 76 -11.38 14.11 4.79
C LYS A 76 -10.12 14.62 4.08
N LEU A 77 -9.54 13.82 3.18
CA LEU A 77 -8.28 14.09 2.50
C LEU A 77 -8.46 13.97 0.98
N PRO A 78 -9.28 14.82 0.34
CA PRO A 78 -9.61 14.67 -1.08
C PRO A 78 -8.38 14.71 -2.01
N LEU A 79 -7.40 15.57 -1.74
CA LEU A 79 -6.20 15.72 -2.59
C LEU A 79 -5.30 14.49 -2.46
N THR A 80 -4.99 14.09 -1.21
CA THR A 80 -4.18 12.89 -0.97
C THR A 80 -4.90 11.64 -1.43
N LYS A 81 -6.22 11.55 -1.26
CA LYS A 81 -7.04 10.42 -1.74
C LYS A 81 -6.97 10.29 -3.25
N ALA A 82 -7.21 11.37 -3.99
CA ALA A 82 -7.13 11.36 -5.44
C ALA A 82 -5.74 10.94 -5.94
N TYR A 83 -4.67 11.44 -5.30
CA TYR A 83 -3.31 11.04 -5.65
C TYR A 83 -3.04 9.56 -5.34
N ILE A 84 -3.36 9.09 -4.14
CA ILE A 84 -3.14 7.68 -3.77
C ILE A 84 -3.95 6.75 -4.66
N GLU A 85 -5.20 7.09 -5.00
CA GLU A 85 -6.03 6.30 -5.90
C GLU A 85 -5.48 6.28 -7.33
N SER A 86 -4.91 7.40 -7.82
CA SER A 86 -4.24 7.44 -9.13
C SER A 86 -2.97 6.60 -9.18
N GLU A 87 -2.30 6.41 -8.04
CA GLU A 87 -1.06 5.64 -7.90
C GLU A 87 -1.32 4.23 -7.33
N LEU A 88 -2.58 3.86 -7.10
CA LEU A 88 -2.94 2.59 -6.48
C LEU A 88 -2.78 1.47 -7.51
N GLU A 89 -1.64 0.77 -7.43
CA GLU A 89 -1.38 -0.37 -8.30
C GLU A 89 -2.42 -1.47 -8.06
N SER A 90 -3.07 -1.92 -9.14
CA SER A 90 -3.83 -3.16 -9.11
C SER A 90 -2.90 -4.34 -8.78
N LEU A 91 -3.49 -5.45 -8.34
CA LEU A 91 -2.71 -6.66 -8.07
C LEU A 91 -1.93 -7.13 -9.30
N GLU A 92 -2.52 -6.97 -10.48
CA GLU A 92 -1.94 -7.29 -11.78
C GLU A 92 -0.73 -6.42 -12.08
N GLU A 93 -0.86 -5.09 -11.96
CA GLU A 93 0.24 -4.14 -12.22
C GLU A 93 1.42 -4.38 -11.27
N TYR A 94 1.12 -4.63 -10.00
CA TYR A 94 2.14 -4.99 -9.02
C TYR A 94 2.87 -6.31 -9.40
N HIS A 95 2.14 -7.33 -9.84
CA HIS A 95 2.74 -8.58 -10.30
C HIS A 95 3.55 -8.39 -11.59
N ILE A 96 3.07 -7.60 -12.55
CA ILE A 96 3.78 -7.26 -13.78
C ILE A 96 5.11 -6.58 -13.45
N ARG A 97 5.12 -5.58 -12.55
CA ARG A 97 6.36 -4.92 -12.10
C ARG A 97 7.34 -5.91 -11.47
N LYS A 98 6.86 -6.82 -10.61
CA LYS A 98 7.72 -7.86 -10.03
C LYS A 98 8.31 -8.79 -11.08
N ILE A 99 7.55 -9.14 -12.11
CA ILE A 99 8.05 -9.99 -13.19
C ILE A 99 9.06 -9.25 -14.05
N LYS A 100 8.84 -7.98 -14.38
CA LYS A 100 9.83 -7.16 -15.11
C LYS A 100 11.17 -7.11 -14.39
N LEU A 101 11.16 -6.83 -13.09
CA LEU A 101 12.37 -6.85 -12.25
C LEU A 101 13.01 -8.24 -12.17
N ALA A 102 12.20 -9.30 -12.09
CA ALA A 102 12.72 -10.66 -12.07
C ALA A 102 13.38 -11.06 -13.40
N ILE A 103 12.84 -10.59 -14.54
CA ILE A 103 13.45 -10.76 -15.87
C ILE A 103 14.81 -10.06 -15.89
N GLU A 104 14.89 -8.79 -15.48
CA GLU A 104 16.15 -8.02 -15.44
C GLU A 104 17.19 -8.68 -14.53
N GLU A 105 16.76 -9.21 -13.38
CA GLU A 105 17.66 -9.93 -12.46
C GLU A 105 18.16 -11.25 -13.08
N LEU A 106 17.30 -12.00 -13.76
CA LEU A 106 17.70 -13.24 -14.47
C LEU A 106 18.63 -12.95 -15.65
N GLU A 107 18.39 -11.87 -16.39
CA GLU A 107 19.28 -11.36 -17.43
C GLU A 107 20.66 -11.03 -16.86
N ARG A 108 20.71 -10.29 -15.74
CA ARG A 108 21.95 -9.95 -15.05
C ARG A 108 22.71 -11.18 -14.57
N GLN A 109 22.00 -12.21 -14.14
CA GLN A 109 22.59 -13.49 -13.72
C GLN A 109 22.98 -14.39 -14.91
N GLY A 110 22.63 -14.03 -16.14
CA GLY A 110 22.87 -14.85 -17.33
C GLY A 110 22.13 -16.19 -17.32
N LYS A 111 21.04 -16.30 -16.56
CA LYS A 111 20.27 -17.54 -16.42
C LYS A 111 19.17 -17.63 -17.46
N GLU A 112 18.82 -18.86 -17.83
CA GLU A 112 17.65 -19.09 -18.67
C GLU A 112 16.36 -18.68 -17.95
N ILE A 113 15.56 -17.87 -18.64
CA ILE A 113 14.27 -17.40 -18.16
C ILE A 113 13.25 -18.53 -18.35
N THR A 114 13.12 -19.40 -17.35
CA THR A 114 12.05 -20.40 -17.30
C THR A 114 10.87 -19.92 -16.46
N LEU A 115 9.67 -20.47 -16.68
CA LEU A 115 8.48 -20.13 -15.87
C LEU A 115 8.76 -20.31 -14.37
N TRP A 116 9.45 -21.38 -14.00
CA TRP A 116 9.76 -21.69 -12.61
C TRP A 116 10.80 -20.72 -12.02
N ASN A 117 11.93 -20.49 -12.71
CA ASN A 117 12.94 -19.51 -12.28
C ASN A 117 12.34 -18.10 -12.18
N LEU A 118 11.45 -17.74 -13.12
CA LEU A 118 10.78 -16.45 -13.12
C LEU A 118 9.77 -16.33 -11.97
N ALA A 119 8.96 -17.36 -11.73
CA ALA A 119 8.02 -17.39 -10.62
C ALA A 119 8.73 -17.32 -9.26
N GLU A 120 9.84 -18.04 -9.12
CA GLU A 120 10.68 -18.07 -7.93
C GLU A 120 11.34 -16.71 -7.69
N THR A 121 12.00 -16.15 -8.71
CA THR A 121 12.68 -14.85 -8.63
C THR A 121 11.69 -13.70 -8.37
N ALA A 122 10.52 -13.70 -9.02
CA ALA A 122 9.48 -12.70 -8.81
C ALA A 122 8.70 -12.90 -7.49
N GLY A 123 8.75 -14.10 -6.92
CA GLY A 123 7.89 -14.52 -5.81
C GLY A 123 6.40 -14.37 -6.18
N VAL A 124 6.03 -14.74 -7.40
CA VAL A 124 4.64 -14.68 -7.91
C VAL A 124 4.15 -16.09 -8.16
N LYS A 125 2.98 -16.44 -7.61
CA LYS A 125 2.41 -17.78 -7.79
C LYS A 125 2.02 -17.99 -9.26
N PRO A 126 2.22 -19.19 -9.84
CA PRO A 126 1.92 -19.48 -11.25
C PRO A 126 0.50 -19.12 -11.69
N ARG A 127 -0.49 -19.30 -10.80
CA ARG A 127 -1.90 -18.90 -11.05
C ARG A 127 -2.06 -17.43 -11.45
N TYR A 128 -1.24 -16.54 -10.88
CA TYR A 128 -1.30 -15.11 -11.21
C TYR A 128 -0.53 -14.84 -12.49
N MET A 129 0.58 -15.52 -12.73
CA MET A 129 1.32 -15.43 -13.99
C MET A 129 0.46 -15.83 -15.19
N LYS A 130 -0.48 -16.76 -15.01
CA LYS A 130 -1.46 -17.12 -16.04
C LYS A 130 -2.34 -15.93 -16.45
N VAL A 131 -2.80 -15.15 -15.48
CA VAL A 131 -3.67 -13.98 -15.70
C VAL A 131 -2.93 -12.90 -16.50
N ILE A 132 -1.68 -12.62 -16.15
CA ILE A 132 -0.84 -11.61 -16.82
C ILE A 132 0.08 -12.20 -17.88
N SER A 133 -0.19 -13.42 -18.34
CA SER A 133 0.70 -14.17 -19.26
C SER A 133 0.88 -13.49 -20.61
N LYS A 134 -0.06 -12.62 -21.00
CA LYS A 134 0.02 -11.81 -22.21
C LYS A 134 1.10 -10.72 -22.04
N GLU A 135 1.02 -9.96 -20.97
CA GLU A 135 1.94 -8.86 -20.66
C GLU A 135 3.37 -9.37 -20.45
N ILE A 136 3.54 -10.55 -19.83
CA ILE A 136 4.86 -11.20 -19.70
C ILE A 136 5.42 -11.52 -21.09
N ARG A 137 4.62 -12.11 -21.99
CA ARG A 137 5.06 -12.43 -23.35
C ARG A 137 5.42 -11.19 -24.14
N ASP A 138 4.62 -10.13 -24.03
CA ASP A 138 4.88 -8.86 -24.72
C ASP A 138 6.21 -8.26 -24.23
N THR A 139 6.44 -8.25 -22.91
CA THR A 139 7.70 -7.75 -22.33
C THR A 139 8.91 -8.58 -22.76
N LEU A 140 8.78 -9.92 -22.79
CA LEU A 140 9.86 -10.81 -23.25
C LEU A 140 10.15 -10.63 -24.74
N ARG A 141 9.11 -10.41 -25.55
CA ARG A 141 9.24 -10.16 -26.98
C ARG A 141 9.93 -8.83 -27.27
N GLU A 142 9.61 -7.77 -26.54
CA GLU A 142 10.30 -6.47 -26.61
C GLU A 142 11.80 -6.61 -26.32
N LYS A 143 12.17 -7.51 -25.40
CA LYS A 143 13.56 -7.82 -25.05
C LYS A 143 14.23 -8.83 -25.99
N GLY A 144 13.54 -9.32 -27.02
CA GLY A 144 14.09 -10.24 -28.02
C GLY A 144 14.06 -11.73 -27.62
N TYR A 145 13.38 -12.09 -26.53
CA TYR A 145 13.21 -13.47 -26.13
C TYR A 145 12.01 -14.11 -26.82
N ASN A 146 12.25 -15.16 -27.61
CA ASN A 146 11.20 -16.02 -28.18
C ASN A 146 10.75 -17.07 -27.15
N TYR A 147 10.21 -16.63 -26.02
CA TYR A 147 9.75 -17.56 -24.98
C TYR A 147 8.25 -17.85 -25.11
N ILE A 148 7.91 -19.10 -25.45
CA ILE A 148 6.53 -19.58 -25.50
C ILE A 148 6.23 -20.24 -24.15
N PHE A 149 5.43 -19.59 -23.30
CA PHE A 149 4.79 -20.29 -22.19
C PHE A 149 3.88 -21.38 -22.79
N SER A 150 4.35 -22.62 -22.80
CA SER A 150 3.54 -23.73 -23.26
C SER A 150 2.40 -23.93 -22.27
N ASN A 151 1.15 -23.86 -22.75
CA ASN A 151 -0.06 -24.09 -21.96
C ASN A 151 -0.09 -25.47 -21.25
N LYS A 152 0.88 -26.36 -21.52
CA LYS A 152 1.06 -27.67 -20.86
C LYS A 152 1.78 -27.62 -19.51
N GLN A 153 2.41 -26.50 -19.14
CA GLN A 153 3.13 -26.33 -17.85
C GLN A 153 2.42 -25.36 -16.88
N LEU A 154 1.17 -24.96 -17.15
CA LEU A 154 0.37 -23.99 -16.38
C LEU A 154 -1.00 -24.53 -15.96
#